data_AF-A0A0A1ZUU0-F1
#
_entry.id   AF-A0A0A1ZUU0-F1
#
_cell.length_a   1.000
_cell.length_b   1.000
_cell.length_c   1.000
_cell.angle_alpha   90.00
_cell.angle_beta   90.00
_cell.angle_gamma   90.00
#
_symmetry.space_group_name_H-M   'P 1'
#
loop_
_entity.id
_entity.type
_entity.pdbx_description
1 polymer ?
#
loop_
_entity_poly.entity_id
_entity_poly.type
_entity_poly.pdbx_seq_one_letter_code
_entity_poly.pdbx_strand_id
1 'polypeptide(L)'
;MANAKSFEWQPIGIDQYGNIKSWINLGSYKELNKDSFRLQIKLIEKNKQILGRLDINCRNKDFYLRKKKQMSQKGTWNSISIGSSVEEVAKFYCLRTSAADKWGYTDKTKYLWDSQKPTSQASHSEGSWITLYKNNSKEFRYNSSVKKYEKSILAAYYYRKNKKDSFSPYVASKSKYGWIIVSCKNNLHSVYKKFKGTNEGSWMPPQISPIGGGADSIRKAECYE
;
A
#
# COMPACT_ATOMS: atom_id res chain seq x y z
N MET A 1 23.07 25.89 -2.36
CA MET A 1 23.50 24.46 -2.34
C MET A 1 22.26 23.60 -2.15
N ALA A 2 21.88 22.81 -3.16
CA ALA A 2 20.70 21.95 -3.07
C ALA A 2 21.02 20.78 -2.15
N ASN A 3 20.28 20.68 -1.05
CA ASN A 3 20.42 19.63 -0.05
C ASN A 3 20.24 18.27 -0.75
N ALA A 4 21.33 17.50 -0.89
CA ALA A 4 21.32 16.18 -1.51
C ALA A 4 20.68 15.17 -0.55
N LYS A 5 19.37 15.31 -0.30
CA LYS A 5 18.59 14.19 0.23
C LYS A 5 18.70 13.09 -0.83
N SER A 6 19.38 12.00 -0.49
CA SER A 6 19.37 10.77 -1.28
C SER A 6 17.92 10.30 -1.34
N PHE A 7 17.22 10.67 -2.40
CA PHE A 7 15.86 10.22 -2.60
C PHE A 7 15.89 8.72 -2.87
N GLU A 8 15.27 7.93 -1.98
CA GLU A 8 15.09 6.52 -2.25
C GLU A 8 13.99 6.31 -3.29
N TRP A 9 14.31 5.54 -4.32
CA TRP A 9 13.49 5.30 -5.50
C TRP A 9 12.73 3.97 -5.35
N GLN A 10 11.39 4.02 -5.29
CA GLN A 10 10.53 2.84 -5.20
C GLN A 10 10.25 2.29 -6.61
N PRO A 11 10.53 1.01 -6.92
CA PRO A 11 10.20 0.43 -8.22
C PRO A 11 8.68 0.37 -8.44
N ILE A 12 8.22 0.80 -9.63
CA ILE A 12 6.79 0.82 -9.97
C ILE A 12 6.44 0.25 -11.36
N GLY A 13 7.41 -0.03 -12.22
CA GLY A 13 7.14 -0.64 -13.52
C GLY A 13 8.14 -1.73 -13.85
N ILE A 14 7.62 -2.88 -14.27
CA ILE A 14 8.37 -4.02 -14.78
C ILE A 14 8.08 -4.18 -16.27
N ASP A 15 9.08 -4.59 -17.05
CA ASP A 15 8.86 -5.03 -18.42
C ASP A 15 8.33 -6.47 -18.46
N GLN A 16 8.05 -6.95 -19.68
CA GLN A 16 7.59 -8.31 -19.93
C GLN A 16 8.56 -9.41 -19.46
N TYR A 17 9.82 -9.07 -19.21
CA TYR A 17 10.87 -9.97 -18.73
C TYR A 17 11.08 -9.86 -17.21
N GLY A 18 10.27 -9.06 -16.51
CA GLY A 18 10.37 -8.85 -15.07
C GLY A 18 11.45 -7.85 -14.64
N ASN A 19 12.11 -7.16 -15.57
CA ASN A 19 13.11 -6.14 -15.23
C ASN A 19 12.42 -4.84 -14.84
N ILE A 20 12.91 -4.19 -13.78
CA ILE A 20 12.40 -2.89 -13.36
C ILE A 20 12.81 -1.83 -14.40
N LYS A 21 11.82 -1.16 -15.00
CA LYS A 21 12.02 -0.08 -15.98
C LYS A 21 11.65 1.30 -15.46
N SER A 22 10.97 1.39 -14.31
CA SER A 22 10.65 2.68 -13.70
C SER A 22 10.60 2.64 -12.19
N TRP A 23 10.96 3.78 -11.61
CA TRP A 23 10.97 4.05 -10.18
C TRP A 23 10.35 5.39 -9.89
N ILE A 24 9.66 5.50 -8.76
CA ILE A 24 9.05 6.72 -8.28
C ILE A 24 9.75 7.21 -7.02
N ASN A 25 9.91 8.52 -6.91
CA ASN A 25 10.41 9.14 -5.70
C ASN A 25 9.21 9.51 -4.82
N LEU A 26 8.91 8.68 -3.83
CA LEU A 26 7.75 8.89 -2.96
C LEU A 26 7.91 10.14 -2.08
N GLY A 27 9.15 10.56 -1.78
CA GLY A 27 9.42 11.79 -1.03
C GLY A 27 9.21 13.10 -1.82
N SER A 28 8.92 13.02 -3.12
CA SER A 28 8.75 14.19 -4.00
C SER A 28 7.30 14.65 -4.16
N TYR A 29 6.42 14.27 -3.23
CA TYR A 29 5.01 14.64 -3.25
C TYR A 29 4.84 16.15 -3.38
N LYS A 30 4.07 16.55 -4.38
CA LYS A 30 3.66 17.93 -4.59
C LYS A 30 2.18 17.97 -4.95
N GLU A 31 1.38 18.66 -4.15
CA GLU A 31 0.00 18.95 -4.51
C GLU A 31 -0.07 19.79 -5.81
N LEU A 32 -1.01 19.44 -6.70
CA LEU A 32 -1.29 20.19 -7.92
C LEU A 32 -2.59 20.97 -7.82
N ASN A 33 -3.60 20.35 -7.21
CA ASN A 33 -4.90 20.91 -6.85
C ASN A 33 -5.57 19.97 -5.84
N LYS A 34 -6.78 20.32 -5.40
CA LYS A 34 -7.54 19.56 -4.39
C LYS A 34 -7.73 18.07 -4.70
N ASP A 35 -7.72 17.66 -5.96
CA ASP A 35 -7.96 16.28 -6.40
C ASP A 35 -6.71 15.61 -7.01
N SER A 36 -5.56 16.29 -7.07
CA SER A 36 -4.41 15.81 -7.84
C SER A 36 -3.07 16.14 -7.21
N PHE A 37 -2.11 15.24 -7.39
CA PHE A 37 -0.73 15.44 -6.92
C PHE A 37 0.27 14.99 -7.97
N ARG A 38 1.53 15.35 -7.75
CA ARG A 38 2.68 15.01 -8.57
C ARG A 38 3.74 14.30 -7.75
N LEU A 39 4.40 13.35 -8.40
CA LEU A 39 5.65 12.73 -7.95
C LEU A 39 6.70 12.81 -9.06
N GLN A 40 7.97 12.75 -8.71
CA GLN A 40 9.08 12.53 -9.64
C GLN A 40 9.18 11.05 -9.96
N ILE A 41 9.49 10.74 -11.21
CA ILE A 41 9.66 9.38 -11.70
C ILE A 41 10.94 9.29 -12.51
N LYS A 42 11.66 8.18 -12.37
CA LYS A 42 12.84 7.80 -13.12
C LYS A 42 12.48 6.59 -13.99
N LEU A 43 12.81 6.62 -15.26
CA LEU A 43 12.48 5.56 -16.23
C LEU A 43 13.67 5.24 -17.13
N ILE A 44 13.73 4.01 -17.62
CA ILE A 44 14.69 3.58 -18.65
C ILE A 44 13.99 3.54 -20.00
N GLU A 45 14.52 4.28 -20.97
CA GLU A 45 14.04 4.30 -22.35
C GLU A 45 15.25 4.28 -23.30
N LYS A 46 15.27 3.36 -24.27
CA LYS A 46 16.40 3.16 -25.20
C LYS A 46 17.77 3.11 -24.49
N ASN A 47 17.84 2.36 -23.40
CA ASN A 47 19.01 2.22 -22.52
C ASN A 47 19.52 3.53 -21.87
N LYS A 48 18.72 4.61 -21.88
CA LYS A 48 19.02 5.86 -21.19
C LYS A 48 18.07 6.08 -20.03
N GLN A 49 18.61 6.60 -18.94
CA GLN A 49 17.81 7.03 -17.79
C GLN A 49 17.19 8.39 -18.06
N ILE A 50 15.88 8.49 -17.90
CA ILE A 50 15.10 9.72 -18.06
C ILE A 50 14.45 10.07 -16.72
N LEU A 51 14.56 11.34 -16.33
CA LEU A 51 13.82 11.91 -15.21
C LEU A 51 12.54 12.58 -15.73
N GLY A 52 11.41 12.17 -15.19
CA GLY A 52 10.09 12.68 -15.51
C GLY A 52 9.28 13.05 -14.27
N ARG A 53 7.99 13.32 -14.50
CA ARG A 53 6.99 13.54 -13.44
C ARG A 53 5.79 12.65 -13.70
N LEU A 54 5.20 12.11 -12.64
CA LEU A 54 3.96 11.38 -12.65
C LEU A 54 2.91 12.23 -11.95
N ASP A 55 1.92 12.67 -12.69
CA ASP A 55 0.77 13.38 -12.14
C ASP A 55 -0.37 12.37 -11.95
N ILE A 56 -1.03 12.39 -10.81
CA ILE A 56 -2.15 11.50 -10.44
C ILE A 56 -3.38 12.36 -10.20
N ASN A 57 -4.49 12.02 -10.85
CA ASN A 57 -5.81 12.55 -10.51
C ASN A 57 -6.57 11.51 -9.67
N CYS A 58 -6.77 11.82 -8.40
CA CYS A 58 -7.47 10.94 -7.48
C CYS A 58 -8.97 10.86 -7.77
N ARG A 59 -9.58 11.89 -8.36
CA ARG A 59 -11.01 11.90 -8.71
C ARG A 59 -11.31 10.98 -9.87
N ASN A 60 -10.54 11.10 -10.96
CA ASN A 60 -10.75 10.35 -12.19
C ASN A 60 -10.07 8.97 -12.20
N LYS A 61 -9.17 8.72 -11.23
CA LYS A 61 -8.35 7.50 -11.17
C LYS A 61 -7.50 7.32 -12.43
N ASP A 62 -6.93 8.42 -12.91
CA ASP A 62 -6.03 8.46 -14.05
C ASP A 62 -4.65 9.02 -13.64
N PHE A 63 -3.68 8.82 -14.53
CA PHE A 63 -2.34 9.35 -14.37
C PHE A 63 -1.78 9.89 -15.69
N TYR A 64 -0.89 10.86 -15.58
CA TYR A 64 -0.15 11.39 -16.72
C TYR A 64 1.36 11.34 -16.48
N LEU A 65 2.06 10.61 -17.34
CA LEU A 65 3.52 10.51 -17.34
C LEU A 65 4.15 11.62 -18.20
N ARG A 66 4.74 12.62 -17.53
CA ARG A 66 5.51 13.69 -18.16
C ARG A 66 6.97 13.31 -18.30
N LYS A 67 7.37 12.86 -19.49
CA LYS A 67 8.77 12.51 -19.79
C LYS A 67 9.68 13.72 -20.10
N LYS A 68 9.11 14.89 -20.39
CA LYS A 68 9.81 16.15 -20.74
C LYS A 68 9.17 17.35 -20.03
N LYS A 69 9.69 18.58 -20.21
CA LYS A 69 9.09 19.86 -19.75
C LYS A 69 7.75 20.20 -20.43
N GLN A 70 6.96 19.21 -20.85
CA GLN A 70 5.64 19.43 -21.44
C GLN A 70 4.59 19.78 -20.39
N MET A 71 3.69 20.72 -20.73
CA MET A 71 2.53 21.10 -19.91
C MET A 71 1.48 19.97 -19.92
N SER A 72 0.74 19.78 -18.81
CA SER A 72 -0.25 18.68 -18.65
C SER A 72 -1.35 18.70 -19.69
N GLN A 73 -1.72 19.90 -20.12
CA GLN A 73 -2.89 20.14 -20.97
C GLN A 73 -2.73 19.54 -22.37
N LYS A 74 -1.52 19.12 -22.77
CA LYS A 74 -1.23 18.49 -24.06
C LYS A 74 -0.90 16.99 -23.96
N GLY A 75 -1.15 16.39 -22.80
CA GLY A 75 -0.75 15.01 -22.49
C GLY A 75 -1.91 14.02 -22.49
N THR A 76 -1.63 12.77 -22.85
CA THR A 76 -2.59 11.67 -22.73
C THR A 76 -2.64 11.16 -21.29
N TRP A 77 -3.78 11.33 -20.64
CA TRP A 77 -4.08 10.69 -19.35
C TRP A 77 -4.40 9.22 -19.56
N ASN A 78 -3.87 8.36 -18.69
CA ASN A 78 -4.04 6.92 -18.74
C ASN A 78 -4.82 6.47 -17.50
N SER A 79 -5.76 5.55 -17.67
CA SER A 79 -6.46 4.95 -16.53
C SER A 79 -5.50 4.18 -15.63
N ILE A 80 -5.66 4.30 -14.32
CA ILE A 80 -4.89 3.53 -13.34
C ILE A 80 -5.46 2.11 -13.28
N SER A 81 -4.69 1.13 -13.76
CA SER A 81 -5.10 -0.28 -13.71
C SER A 81 -5.12 -0.80 -12.26
N ILE A 82 -6.18 -1.53 -11.90
CA ILE A 82 -6.31 -2.21 -10.61
C ILE A 82 -5.16 -3.22 -10.45
N GLY A 83 -4.55 -3.26 -9.27
CA GLY A 83 -3.42 -4.12 -8.94
C GLY A 83 -2.06 -3.62 -9.44
N SER A 84 -2.01 -2.48 -10.16
CA SER A 84 -0.74 -1.89 -10.59
C SER A 84 -0.01 -1.20 -9.44
N SER A 85 1.32 -1.07 -9.56
CA SER A 85 2.11 -0.30 -8.61
C SER A 85 1.70 1.19 -8.56
N VAL A 86 1.17 1.73 -9.68
CA VAL A 86 0.64 3.11 -9.73
C VAL A 86 -0.62 3.21 -8.88
N GLU A 87 -1.52 2.23 -8.95
CA GLU A 87 -2.69 2.15 -8.06
C GLU A 87 -2.26 2.10 -6.60
N GLU A 88 -1.20 1.36 -6.29
CA GLU A 88 -0.72 1.24 -4.91
C GLU A 88 -0.19 2.57 -4.35
N VAL A 89 0.55 3.34 -5.17
CA VAL A 89 0.98 4.70 -4.84
C VAL A 89 -0.21 5.65 -4.72
N ALA A 90 -1.18 5.55 -5.62
CA ALA A 90 -2.38 6.37 -5.60
C ALA A 90 -3.20 6.11 -4.33
N LYS A 91 -3.42 4.84 -3.95
CA LYS A 91 -4.06 4.47 -2.68
C LYS A 91 -3.36 5.11 -1.48
N PHE A 92 -2.03 5.19 -1.49
CA PHE A 92 -1.26 5.78 -0.39
C PHE A 92 -1.39 7.30 -0.27
N TYR A 93 -1.43 8.03 -1.39
CA TYR A 93 -1.42 9.49 -1.40
C TYR A 93 -2.80 10.14 -1.58
N CYS A 94 -3.75 9.46 -2.21
CA CYS A 94 -5.08 10.03 -2.48
C CYS A 94 -5.93 10.26 -1.22
N LEU A 95 -5.57 9.64 -0.08
CA LEU A 95 -6.12 10.00 1.23
C LEU A 95 -5.96 11.50 1.54
N ARG A 96 -4.92 12.16 1.01
CA ARG A 96 -4.61 13.58 1.27
C ARG A 96 -5.36 14.55 0.35
N THR A 97 -6.32 14.06 -0.44
CA THR A 97 -7.01 14.84 -1.47
C THR A 97 -8.51 14.90 -1.18
N SER A 98 -9.23 15.84 -1.78
CA SER A 98 -10.69 15.92 -1.71
C SER A 98 -11.42 14.76 -2.39
N ALA A 99 -10.69 13.86 -3.08
CA ALA A 99 -11.23 12.66 -3.70
C ALA A 99 -10.91 11.38 -2.89
N ALA A 100 -10.53 11.50 -1.62
CA ALA A 100 -10.19 10.37 -0.76
C ALA A 100 -11.31 9.30 -0.68
N ASP A 101 -12.57 9.73 -0.71
CA ASP A 101 -13.76 8.88 -0.72
C ASP A 101 -13.80 7.91 -1.92
N LYS A 102 -13.36 8.37 -3.11
CA LYS A 102 -13.25 7.53 -4.33
C LYS A 102 -12.26 6.39 -4.18
N TRP A 103 -11.39 6.45 -3.18
CA TRP A 103 -10.40 5.43 -2.86
C TRP A 103 -10.78 4.56 -1.66
N GLY A 104 -11.93 4.78 -1.03
CA GLY A 104 -12.41 4.02 0.13
C GLY A 104 -12.20 4.70 1.49
N TYR A 105 -11.61 5.90 1.48
CA TYR A 105 -11.45 6.73 2.67
C TYR A 105 -12.68 7.61 2.88
N THR A 106 -13.69 7.03 3.50
CA THR A 106 -14.96 7.71 3.77
C THR A 106 -15.08 8.05 5.25
N ASP A 107 -15.96 8.98 5.62
CA ASP A 107 -16.25 9.28 7.03
C ASP A 107 -16.70 8.03 7.80
N LYS A 108 -17.49 7.17 7.15
CA LYS A 108 -17.95 5.89 7.72
C LYS A 108 -16.81 4.93 8.04
N THR A 109 -15.65 5.08 7.41
CA THR A 109 -14.47 4.21 7.59
C THR A 109 -13.30 4.92 8.27
N LYS A 110 -13.49 6.18 8.69
CA LYS A 110 -12.47 7.07 9.29
C LYS A 110 -11.76 6.48 10.49
N TYR A 111 -12.50 5.84 11.38
CA TYR A 111 -11.93 5.19 12.57
C TYR A 111 -10.84 4.15 12.26
N LEU A 112 -10.81 3.57 11.05
CA LEU A 112 -9.75 2.64 10.66
C LEU A 112 -8.48 3.35 10.21
N TRP A 113 -8.59 4.43 9.44
CA TRP A 113 -7.43 5.09 8.82
C TRP A 113 -6.88 6.28 9.61
N ASP A 114 -7.66 6.83 10.55
CA ASP A 114 -7.19 7.81 11.55
C ASP A 114 -6.63 7.16 12.82
N SER A 115 -6.72 5.84 12.94
CA SER A 115 -6.19 5.13 14.09
C SER A 115 -4.70 5.34 14.26
N GLN A 116 -4.24 5.32 15.52
CA GLN A 116 -2.84 5.56 15.86
C GLN A 116 -1.91 4.66 15.03
N LYS A 117 -0.96 5.28 14.34
CA LYS A 117 0.01 4.57 13.51
C LYS A 117 0.97 3.79 14.41
N PRO A 118 1.28 2.53 14.09
CA PRO A 118 2.27 1.76 14.82
C PRO A 118 3.68 2.35 14.60
N THR A 119 4.45 2.43 15.68
CA THR A 119 5.82 2.95 15.68
C THR A 119 6.88 1.84 15.63
N SER A 120 6.54 0.65 16.13
CA SER A 120 7.44 -0.52 16.15
C SER A 120 7.25 -1.45 14.94
N GLN A 121 8.26 -2.28 14.69
CA GLN A 121 8.16 -3.34 13.68
C GLN A 121 7.24 -4.46 14.18
N ALA A 122 6.29 -4.88 13.34
CA ALA A 122 5.32 -5.92 13.70
C ALA A 122 5.98 -7.26 14.12
N SER A 123 7.15 -7.58 13.57
CA SER A 123 7.93 -8.77 13.92
C SER A 123 8.46 -8.77 15.36
N HIS A 124 8.58 -7.62 16.01
CA HIS A 124 9.08 -7.47 17.39
C HIS A 124 7.95 -7.32 18.41
N SER A 125 6.74 -7.77 18.07
CA SER A 125 5.61 -7.71 19.00
C SER A 125 5.83 -8.68 20.16
N GLU A 126 5.66 -8.19 21.39
CA GLU A 126 5.98 -8.90 22.64
C GLU A 126 5.05 -10.09 22.95
N GLY A 127 3.89 -10.19 22.31
CA GLY A 127 2.92 -11.24 22.56
C GLY A 127 3.20 -12.55 21.83
N SER A 128 2.31 -13.52 22.06
CA SER A 128 2.37 -14.83 21.40
C SER A 128 1.79 -14.76 20.00
N TRP A 129 2.42 -15.45 19.05
CA TRP A 129 1.95 -15.53 17.68
C TRP A 129 0.94 -16.66 17.49
N ILE A 130 -0.34 -16.32 17.48
CA ILE A 130 -1.49 -17.23 17.34
C ILE A 130 -1.70 -17.56 15.87
N THR A 131 -1.76 -18.85 15.54
CA THR A 131 -1.99 -19.33 14.17
C THR A 131 -3.48 -19.42 13.90
N LEU A 132 -3.96 -18.66 12.91
CA LEU A 132 -5.37 -18.71 12.49
C LEU A 132 -5.61 -19.77 11.42
N TYR A 133 -4.66 -19.91 10.49
CA TYR A 133 -4.65 -21.04 9.55
C TYR A 133 -3.23 -21.32 9.05
N LYS A 134 -2.95 -22.59 8.76
CA LYS A 134 -1.70 -23.04 8.16
C LYS A 134 -1.96 -24.27 7.30
N ASN A 135 -1.54 -24.21 6.04
CA ASN A 135 -1.48 -25.35 5.14
C ASN A 135 -0.21 -25.28 4.28
N ASN A 136 0.00 -26.27 3.41
CA ASN A 136 1.19 -26.37 2.57
C ASN A 136 1.41 -25.17 1.64
N SER A 137 0.40 -24.33 1.41
CA SER A 137 0.47 -23.18 0.51
C SER A 137 0.46 -21.83 1.21
N LYS A 138 -0.16 -21.73 2.40
CA LYS A 138 -0.40 -20.45 3.07
C LYS A 138 -0.41 -20.60 4.59
N GLU A 139 0.00 -19.54 5.27
CA GLU A 139 -0.08 -19.42 6.71
C GLU A 139 -0.43 -17.98 7.09
N PHE A 140 -1.27 -17.84 8.10
CA PHE A 140 -1.58 -16.55 8.70
C PHE A 140 -1.60 -16.67 10.21
N ARG A 141 -0.89 -15.74 10.85
CA ARG A 141 -0.81 -15.62 12.31
C ARG A 141 -1.08 -14.17 12.71
N TYR A 142 -1.60 -13.95 13.89
CA TYR A 142 -1.63 -12.63 14.51
C TYR A 142 -0.98 -12.68 15.90
N ASN A 143 -0.50 -11.55 16.38
CA ASN A 143 0.11 -11.45 17.69
C ASN A 143 -0.95 -11.16 18.75
N SER A 144 -0.90 -11.86 19.89
CA SER A 144 -1.86 -11.75 20.98
C SER A 144 -1.82 -10.41 21.73
N SER A 145 -0.74 -9.62 21.59
CA SER A 145 -0.67 -8.26 22.14
C SER A 145 -1.47 -7.27 21.29
N VAL A 146 -2.78 -7.54 21.15
CA VAL A 146 -3.71 -6.68 20.43
C VAL A 146 -4.01 -5.42 21.22
N LYS A 147 -4.29 -4.32 20.52
CA LYS A 147 -4.85 -3.10 21.13
C LYS A 147 -6.30 -2.98 20.72
N LYS A 148 -7.21 -3.10 21.69
CA LYS A 148 -8.65 -2.89 21.49
C LYS A 148 -8.96 -1.39 21.56
N TYR A 149 -9.67 -0.89 20.56
CA TYR A 149 -10.29 0.44 20.53
C TYR A 149 -11.82 0.25 20.50
N GLU A 150 -12.57 1.32 20.76
CA GLU A 150 -14.05 1.28 20.83
C GLU A 150 -14.71 0.61 19.60
N LYS A 151 -14.16 0.80 18.40
CA LYS A 151 -14.77 0.36 17.12
C LYS A 151 -13.89 -0.57 16.31
N SER A 152 -12.70 -0.90 16.80
CA SER A 152 -11.69 -1.61 16.03
C SER A 152 -10.61 -2.20 16.91
N ILE A 153 -9.84 -3.13 16.35
CA ILE A 153 -8.70 -3.75 16.99
C ILE A 153 -7.46 -3.55 16.13
N LEU A 154 -6.32 -3.26 16.75
CA LEU A 154 -5.02 -3.24 16.10
C LEU A 154 -4.24 -4.48 16.48
N ALA A 155 -3.76 -5.21 15.47
CA ALA A 155 -2.95 -6.40 15.64
C ALA A 155 -1.72 -6.37 14.73
N ALA A 156 -0.63 -6.96 15.19
CA ALA A 156 0.46 -7.37 14.32
C ALA A 156 0.07 -8.70 13.65
N TYR A 157 0.38 -8.85 12.36
CA TYR A 157 0.12 -10.07 11.60
C TYR A 157 1.36 -10.58 10.90
N TYR A 158 1.39 -11.88 10.69
CA TYR A 158 2.32 -12.59 9.83
C TYR A 158 1.52 -13.29 8.74
N TYR A 159 1.97 -13.15 7.49
CA TYR A 159 1.41 -13.88 6.36
C TYR A 159 2.52 -14.53 5.57
N ARG A 160 2.34 -15.80 5.22
CA ARG A 160 3.19 -16.53 4.27
C ARG A 160 2.34 -17.12 3.16
N LYS A 161 2.82 -17.01 1.93
CA LYS A 161 2.27 -17.69 0.76
C LYS A 161 3.40 -18.30 -0.06
N ASN A 162 3.26 -19.58 -0.33
CA ASN A 162 4.10 -20.28 -1.29
C ASN A 162 3.58 -19.97 -2.69
N LYS A 163 4.47 -19.50 -3.56
CA LYS A 163 4.19 -19.31 -4.98
C LYS A 163 4.97 -20.37 -5.74
N LYS A 164 4.26 -21.29 -6.39
CA LYS A 164 4.84 -22.10 -7.46
C LYS A 164 5.05 -21.19 -8.66
N ASP A 165 6.29 -21.11 -9.13
CA ASP A 165 6.58 -20.53 -10.43
C ASP A 165 6.26 -21.60 -11.49
N SER A 166 5.55 -21.23 -12.55
CA SER A 166 5.27 -22.15 -13.65
C SER A 166 6.52 -22.51 -14.45
N PHE A 167 7.59 -21.72 -14.33
CA PHE A 167 8.84 -21.87 -15.09
C PHE A 167 10.02 -22.34 -14.24
N SER A 168 9.79 -22.67 -12.97
CA SER A 168 10.85 -23.12 -12.06
C SER A 168 10.30 -24.15 -11.07
N PRO A 169 10.98 -25.30 -10.87
CA PRO A 169 10.56 -26.30 -9.89
C PRO A 169 10.68 -25.81 -8.43
N TYR A 170 11.30 -24.65 -8.22
CA TYR A 170 11.50 -24.05 -6.90
C TYR A 170 10.25 -23.32 -6.40
N VAL A 171 9.77 -23.71 -5.22
CA VAL A 171 8.68 -23.00 -4.51
C VAL A 171 9.26 -21.77 -3.81
N ALA A 172 8.97 -20.58 -4.33
CA ALA A 172 9.34 -19.34 -3.66
C ALA A 172 8.32 -19.03 -2.54
N SER A 173 8.76 -19.02 -1.29
CA SER A 173 7.98 -18.55 -0.14
C SER A 173 8.05 -17.02 -0.06
N LYS A 174 6.91 -16.35 -0.15
CA LYS A 174 6.80 -14.92 0.20
C LYS A 174 6.18 -14.82 1.58
N SER A 175 6.89 -14.22 2.52
CA SER A 175 6.37 -13.92 3.85
C SER A 175 6.45 -12.42 4.15
N LYS A 176 5.56 -11.95 5.02
CA LYS A 176 5.46 -10.55 5.43
C LYS A 176 4.93 -10.47 6.86
N TYR A 177 5.61 -9.67 7.68
CA TYR A 177 5.04 -9.12 8.91
C TYR A 177 4.44 -7.74 8.61
N GLY A 178 3.33 -7.40 9.28
CA GLY A 178 2.71 -6.09 9.13
C GLY A 178 1.74 -5.78 10.24
N TRP A 179 1.18 -4.57 10.20
CA TRP A 179 0.13 -4.15 11.11
C TRP A 179 -1.20 -4.11 10.36
N ILE A 180 -2.24 -4.60 11.03
CA ILE A 180 -3.60 -4.61 10.53
C ILE A 180 -4.51 -4.01 11.59
N ILE A 181 -5.42 -3.14 11.15
CA ILE A 181 -6.53 -2.69 11.98
C ILE A 181 -7.82 -3.27 11.42
N VAL A 182 -8.60 -3.91 12.27
CA VAL A 182 -9.82 -4.62 11.90
C VAL A 182 -11.01 -3.96 12.59
N SER A 183 -12.09 -3.75 11.85
CA SER A 183 -13.33 -3.20 12.38
C SER A 183 -14.08 -4.23 13.20
N CYS A 184 -14.58 -3.84 14.37
CA CYS A 184 -15.54 -4.63 15.13
C CYS A 184 -17.00 -4.39 14.70
N LYS A 185 -17.26 -3.31 13.94
CA LYS A 185 -18.61 -2.95 13.49
C LYS A 185 -19.01 -3.65 12.20
N ASN A 186 -18.08 -3.69 11.25
CA ASN A 186 -18.32 -4.19 9.89
C ASN A 186 -17.20 -5.15 9.50
N ASN A 187 -17.40 -5.96 8.47
CA ASN A 187 -16.33 -6.80 7.91
C ASN A 187 -15.36 -5.97 7.06
N LEU A 188 -14.61 -5.08 7.69
CA LEU A 188 -13.61 -4.19 7.08
C LEU A 188 -12.30 -4.26 7.84
N HIS A 189 -11.19 -4.08 7.12
CA HIS A 189 -9.87 -3.93 7.70
C HIS A 189 -9.03 -2.95 6.89
N SER A 190 -8.01 -2.37 7.51
CA SER A 190 -6.95 -1.62 6.84
C SER A 190 -5.59 -2.18 7.23
N VAL A 191 -4.65 -2.15 6.30
CA VAL A 191 -3.26 -2.58 6.54
C VAL A 191 -2.39 -1.35 6.56
N TYR A 192 -1.49 -1.29 7.54
CA TYR A 192 -0.49 -0.24 7.60
C TYR A 192 0.58 -0.52 6.57
N LYS A 193 0.91 0.50 5.78
CA LYS A 193 1.98 0.42 4.80
C LYS A 193 2.95 1.57 5.02
N LYS A 194 4.24 1.23 5.07
CA LYS A 194 5.35 2.18 4.96
C LYS A 194 6.15 1.78 3.73
N PHE A 195 6.21 2.67 2.75
CA PHE A 195 7.08 2.44 1.60
C PHE A 195 8.52 2.79 1.95
N LYS A 196 9.47 2.11 1.32
CA LYS A 196 10.88 2.49 1.39
C LYS A 196 11.02 3.94 0.89
N GLY A 197 11.84 4.76 1.56
CA GLY A 197 11.99 6.18 1.24
C GLY A 197 10.91 7.13 1.77
N THR A 198 9.93 6.64 2.53
CA THR A 198 8.95 7.51 3.20
C THR A 198 9.30 7.68 4.68
N ASN A 199 9.18 8.91 5.18
CA ASN A 199 9.40 9.21 6.61
C ASN A 199 8.38 8.46 7.47
N GLU A 200 7.13 8.42 7.01
CA GLU A 200 5.99 7.83 7.71
C GLU A 200 5.23 6.85 6.83
N GLY A 201 4.62 5.85 7.45
CA GLY A 201 3.61 5.03 6.81
C GLY A 201 2.20 5.62 6.93
N SER A 202 1.26 4.94 6.29
CA SER A 202 -0.16 5.28 6.31
C SER A 202 -1.00 4.01 6.34
N TRP A 203 -2.21 4.13 6.88
CA TRP A 203 -3.25 3.14 6.70
C TRP A 203 -3.73 3.16 5.25
N MET A 204 -3.72 2.00 4.61
CA MET A 204 -4.24 1.83 3.26
C MET A 204 -5.77 1.93 3.27
N PRO A 205 -6.44 2.13 2.12
CA PRO A 205 -7.88 2.25 2.14
C PRO A 205 -8.53 0.98 2.69
N PRO A 206 -9.55 1.10 3.55
CA PRO A 206 -10.24 -0.06 4.10
C PRO A 206 -10.78 -1.01 3.04
N GLN A 207 -10.61 -2.30 3.27
CA GLN A 207 -11.03 -3.38 2.37
C GLN A 207 -11.93 -4.37 3.09
N ILE A 208 -12.82 -5.01 2.33
CA ILE A 208 -13.64 -6.10 2.84
C ILE A 208 -12.76 -7.32 3.04
N SER A 209 -12.88 -7.98 4.20
CA SER A 209 -12.15 -9.22 4.45
C SER A 209 -12.90 -10.39 3.81
N PRO A 210 -12.22 -11.31 3.10
CA PRO A 210 -12.82 -12.58 2.70
C PRO A 210 -13.33 -13.33 3.94
N ILE A 211 -14.49 -13.99 3.84
CA ILE A 211 -15.01 -14.84 4.92
C ILE A 211 -14.00 -15.94 5.22
N GLY A 212 -13.64 -16.10 6.50
CA GLY A 212 -12.58 -17.04 6.92
C GLY A 212 -11.16 -16.60 6.56
N GLY A 213 -10.98 -15.40 5.99
CA GLY A 213 -9.68 -14.78 5.79
C GLY A 213 -9.10 -14.23 7.10
N GLY A 214 -7.80 -13.95 7.12
CA GLY A 214 -7.08 -13.57 8.33
C GLY A 214 -7.75 -12.43 9.12
N ALA A 215 -8.13 -11.34 8.46
CA ALA A 215 -8.81 -10.22 9.11
C ALA A 215 -10.21 -10.56 9.66
N ASP A 216 -11.00 -11.37 8.95
CA ASP A 216 -12.31 -11.84 9.46
C ASP A 216 -12.12 -12.77 10.67
N SER A 217 -11.09 -13.62 10.64
CA SER A 217 -10.74 -14.49 11.76
C SER A 217 -10.28 -13.72 12.99
N ILE A 218 -9.44 -12.69 12.85
CA ILE A 218 -9.07 -11.82 13.98
C ILE A 218 -10.33 -11.12 14.52
N ARG A 219 -11.17 -10.56 13.64
CA ARG A 219 -12.44 -9.91 14.04
C ARG A 219 -13.29 -10.83 14.91
N LYS A 220 -13.47 -12.08 14.47
CA LYS A 220 -14.26 -13.08 15.19
C LYS A 220 -13.67 -13.44 16.55
N ALA A 221 -12.34 -13.55 16.62
CA ALA A 221 -11.64 -13.91 17.83
C ALA A 221 -11.62 -12.79 18.88
N GLU A 222 -11.59 -11.52 18.46
CA GLU A 222 -11.22 -10.43 19.37
C GLU A 222 -12.33 -9.40 19.63
N CYS A 223 -13.31 -9.30 18.71
CA CYS A 223 -14.41 -8.34 18.81
C CYS A 223 -15.72 -8.93 19.36
N TYR A 224 -15.87 -10.25 19.37
CA TYR A 224 -17.10 -10.96 19.78
C TYR A 224 -16.87 -11.89 20.98
N GLU A 225 -15.78 -11.68 21.73
CA GLU A 225 -15.61 -12.24 23.07
C GLU A 225 -16.55 -11.57 24.07
#